data_AF-A0A8D0E399-F1
#
_entry.id   AF-A0A8D0E399-F1
#
_cell.length_a   1.000
_cell.length_b   1.000
_cell.length_c   1.000
_cell.angle_alpha   90.00
_cell.angle_beta   90.00
_cell.angle_gamma   90.00
#
_symmetry.space_group_name_H-M   'P 1'
#
loop_
_entity.id
_entity.type
_entity.pdbx_description
1 polymer ?
#
loop_
_entity_poly.entity_id
_entity_poly.type
_entity_poly.pdbx_seq_one_letter_code
_entity_poly.pdbx_strand_id
1 'polypeptide(L)'
;MSEDTETRTFKDCMLMSFLEEPKPTEEEEPPTEQDKRKKMLALKDPVHSVSLQQFVYEKLKAQQELLGEQAFQALMETVDTEIVTQLQDFLQGF
;
A
#
# COMPACT_ATOMS: atom_id res chain seq x y z
N MET A 1 28.56 -18.08 37.33
CA MET A 1 27.31 -18.83 37.12
C MET A 1 26.18 -18.01 37.70
N SER A 2 25.59 -17.15 36.87
CA SER A 2 24.30 -16.49 37.10
C SER A 2 23.76 -16.21 35.70
N GLU A 3 22.89 -17.10 35.22
CA GLU A 3 22.09 -16.87 34.03
C GLU A 3 20.91 -15.98 34.44
N ASP A 4 20.68 -14.89 33.72
CA ASP A 4 19.38 -14.22 33.73
C ASP A 4 18.83 -14.27 32.31
N THR A 5 17.74 -15.02 32.17
CA THR A 5 17.15 -15.46 30.91
C THR A 5 15.84 -14.71 30.72
N GLU A 6 15.88 -13.44 30.36
CA GLU A 6 14.65 -12.70 30.06
C GLU A 6 14.90 -11.55 29.08
N THR A 7 14.75 -11.86 27.79
CA THR A 7 14.15 -11.02 26.73
C THR A 7 14.50 -11.61 25.35
N ARG A 8 13.89 -12.76 25.04
CA ARG A 8 13.63 -13.12 23.63
C ARG A 8 12.57 -12.16 23.10
N THR A 9 12.98 -11.08 22.47
CA THR A 9 12.09 -10.29 21.61
C THR A 9 12.70 -10.16 20.24
N PHE A 10 12.59 -11.24 19.48
CA PHE A 10 12.68 -11.22 18.02
C PHE A 10 11.32 -10.75 17.49
N LYS A 11 11.14 -9.45 17.37
CA LYS A 11 10.02 -8.83 16.63
C LYS A 11 10.51 -7.53 15.99
N ASP A 12 11.26 -7.66 14.91
CA ASP A 12 11.32 -6.60 13.89
C ASP A 12 10.02 -6.61 13.08
N CYS A 13 8.91 -6.31 13.76
CA CYS A 13 7.76 -5.71 13.10
C CYS A 13 8.05 -4.22 13.12
N MET A 14 8.38 -3.64 11.96
CA MET A 14 8.31 -2.18 11.80
C MET A 14 6.84 -1.74 11.92
N LEU A 15 6.35 -1.67 13.14
CA LEU A 15 5.21 -0.85 13.51
C LEU A 15 5.69 0.59 13.33
N MET A 16 5.33 1.20 12.20
CA MET A 16 5.35 2.66 12.02
C MET A 16 4.39 3.27 13.05
N SER A 17 4.88 3.32 14.28
CA SER A 17 4.19 3.83 15.44
C SER A 17 4.33 5.33 15.36
N PHE A 18 3.23 5.98 15.00
CA PHE A 18 3.07 7.42 14.96
C PHE A 18 3.85 8.12 13.85
N LEU A 19 3.13 9.04 13.23
CA LEU A 19 3.61 10.07 12.33
C LEU A 19 4.55 11.03 13.11
N GLU A 20 5.63 10.52 13.73
CA GLU A 20 6.67 11.38 14.26
C GLU A 20 7.43 11.89 13.04
N GLU A 21 7.06 13.09 12.59
CA GLU A 21 7.89 13.82 11.64
C GLU A 21 9.32 13.82 12.20
N PRO A 22 10.33 13.34 11.46
CA PRO A 22 11.70 13.36 11.93
C PRO A 22 12.02 14.80 12.32
N LYS A 23 12.28 15.01 13.61
CA LYS A 23 12.67 16.31 14.13
C LYS A 23 13.96 16.70 13.38
N PRO A 24 13.98 17.81 12.63
CA PRO A 24 15.19 18.24 11.96
C PRO A 24 16.24 18.42 13.04
N THR A 25 17.30 17.63 12.99
CA THR A 25 18.49 17.87 13.81
C THR A 25 19.02 19.24 13.45
N GLU A 26 19.47 20.05 14.41
CA GLU A 26 19.91 21.43 14.16
C GLU A 26 21.10 21.55 13.17
N GLU A 27 21.70 20.42 12.78
CA GLU A 27 22.73 20.30 11.74
C GLU A 27 22.20 20.10 10.30
N GLU A 28 20.90 19.90 10.11
CA GLU A 28 20.34 19.68 8.77
C GLU A 28 20.14 21.02 8.04
N GLU A 29 20.71 21.14 6.85
CA GLU A 29 20.56 22.33 6.00
C GLU A 29 19.06 22.55 5.68
N PRO A 30 18.53 23.80 5.78
CA PRO A 30 17.12 24.05 5.51
C PRO A 30 16.77 23.67 4.06
N PRO A 31 15.59 23.03 3.83
CA PRO A 31 15.23 22.53 2.52
C PRO A 31 15.16 23.67 1.49
N THR A 32 15.77 23.44 0.33
CA THR A 32 15.80 24.43 -0.74
C THR A 32 14.40 24.66 -1.31
N GLU A 33 14.20 25.76 -2.03
CA GLU A 33 12.94 26.00 -2.74
C GLU A 33 12.63 24.90 -3.78
N GLN A 34 13.66 24.27 -4.36
CA GLN A 34 13.48 23.13 -5.25
C GLN A 34 12.98 21.90 -4.48
N ASP A 35 13.50 21.64 -3.29
CA ASP A 35 13.07 20.51 -2.45
C ASP A 35 11.62 20.68 -2.00
N LYS A 36 11.23 21.89 -1.62
CA LYS A 36 9.84 22.21 -1.29
C LYS A 36 8.92 21.95 -2.48
N ARG A 37 9.29 22.41 -3.68
CA ARG A 37 8.50 22.17 -4.91
C ARG A 37 8.40 20.68 -5.24
N LYS A 38 9.50 19.94 -5.10
CA LYS A 38 9.54 18.49 -5.34
C LYS A 38 8.63 17.74 -4.36
N LYS A 39 8.67 18.10 -3.06
CA LYS A 39 7.78 17.54 -2.03
C LYS A 39 6.31 17.83 -2.35
N MET A 40 5.98 19.06 -2.71
CA MET A 40 4.61 19.44 -3.07
C MET A 40 4.11 18.73 -4.33
N LEU A 41 4.98 18.48 -5.31
CA LEU A 41 4.61 17.72 -6.51
C LEU A 41 4.43 16.24 -6.20
N ALA A 42 5.28 15.67 -5.34
CA ALA A 42 5.15 14.28 -4.91
C ALA A 42 3.79 14.05 -4.22
N LEU A 43 3.32 14.95 -3.36
CA LEU A 43 2.01 14.82 -2.72
C LEU A 43 0.81 14.80 -3.69
N LYS A 44 1.00 15.21 -4.94
CA LYS A 44 -0.03 15.14 -5.99
C LYS A 44 0.00 13.83 -6.77
N ASP A 45 1.02 13.00 -6.58
CA ASP A 45 1.11 11.71 -7.24
C ASP A 45 -0.02 10.79 -6.73
N PRO A 46 -0.77 10.12 -7.63
CA PRO A 46 -1.81 9.18 -7.25
C PRO A 46 -1.38 8.13 -6.23
N VAL A 47 -0.11 7.71 -6.22
CA VAL A 47 0.39 6.71 -5.25
C VAL A 47 0.23 7.16 -3.79
N HIS A 48 0.17 8.47 -3.55
CA HIS A 48 0.01 9.05 -2.21
C HIS A 48 -1.44 9.39 -1.85
N SER A 49 -2.37 9.31 -2.80
CA SER A 49 -3.77 9.77 -2.61
C SER A 49 -4.82 8.73 -3.01
N VAL A 50 -4.45 7.72 -3.79
CA VAL A 50 -5.35 6.69 -4.30
C VAL A 50 -5.03 5.37 -3.61
N SER A 51 -6.04 4.77 -2.96
CA SER A 51 -5.93 3.42 -2.42
C SER A 51 -5.75 2.42 -3.56
N LEU A 52 -4.72 1.58 -3.47
CA LEU A 52 -4.48 0.51 -4.43
C LEU A 52 -5.69 -0.43 -4.53
N GLN A 53 -6.31 -0.76 -3.40
CA GLN A 53 -7.47 -1.64 -3.34
C GLN A 53 -8.67 -1.03 -4.09
N GLN A 54 -8.96 0.25 -3.85
CA GLN A 54 -10.01 0.98 -4.55
C GLN A 54 -9.73 1.07 -6.05
N PHE A 55 -8.48 1.37 -6.42
CA PHE A 55 -8.07 1.44 -7.83
C PHE A 55 -8.26 0.10 -8.53
N VAL A 56 -7.86 -1.01 -7.92
CA VAL A 56 -8.02 -2.36 -8.48
C VAL A 56 -9.51 -2.69 -8.65
N TYR A 57 -10.33 -2.42 -7.64
CA TYR A 57 -11.79 -2.61 -7.73
C TYR A 57 -12.39 -1.84 -8.91
N GLU A 58 -12.07 -0.55 -9.04
CA GLU A 58 -12.59 0.29 -10.12
C GLU A 58 -12.14 -0.21 -11.50
N LYS A 59 -10.88 -0.67 -11.63
CA LYS A 59 -10.40 -1.24 -12.89
C LYS A 59 -11.12 -2.53 -13.25
N LEU A 60 -11.36 -3.42 -12.30
CA LEU A 60 -12.10 -4.67 -12.54
C LEU A 60 -13.55 -4.37 -12.93
N LYS A 61 -14.19 -3.46 -12.21
CA LYS A 61 -15.57 -3.06 -12.52
C LYS A 61 -15.69 -2.43 -13.91
N ALA A 62 -14.76 -1.54 -14.28
CA ALA A 62 -14.72 -0.96 -15.62
C ALA A 62 -14.50 -2.02 -16.72
N GLN A 63 -13.68 -3.04 -16.44
CA GLN A 63 -13.51 -4.17 -17.37
C GLN A 63 -14.78 -5.01 -17.49
N GLN A 64 -15.45 -5.29 -16.38
CA GLN A 64 -16.72 -6.01 -16.36
C GLN A 64 -17.82 -5.27 -17.13
N GLU A 65 -17.91 -3.94 -16.97
CA GLU A 65 -18.85 -3.10 -17.71
C GLU A 65 -18.55 -3.06 -19.21
N LEU A 66 -17.26 -3.04 -19.60
CA LEU A 66 -16.84 -3.00 -20.99
C LEU A 66 -17.05 -4.34 -21.72
N LEU A 67 -16.71 -5.46 -21.08
CA LEU A 67 -16.82 -6.80 -21.65
C LEU A 67 -18.25 -7.34 -21.57
N GLY A 68 -19.02 -6.88 -20.58
CA GLY A 68 -20.29 -7.47 -20.20
C GLY A 68 -20.11 -8.65 -19.25
N GLU A 69 -21.12 -8.87 -18.41
CA GLU A 69 -21.05 -9.79 -17.27
C GLU A 69 -20.73 -11.24 -17.67
N GLN A 70 -21.36 -11.76 -18.74
CA GLN A 70 -21.13 -13.14 -19.18
C GLN A 70 -19.71 -13.35 -19.72
N ALA A 71 -19.20 -12.42 -20.53
CA ALA A 71 -17.86 -12.52 -21.09
C ALA A 71 -16.78 -12.33 -20.03
N PHE A 72 -17.03 -11.43 -19.07
CA PHE A 72 -16.15 -11.23 -17.93
C PHE A 72 -16.11 -12.48 -17.03
N GLN A 73 -17.25 -13.11 -16.74
CA GLN A 73 -17.30 -14.34 -15.97
C GLN A 73 -16.52 -15.48 -16.66
N ALA A 74 -16.74 -15.66 -17.97
CA ALA A 74 -15.99 -16.66 -18.74
C ALA A 74 -14.47 -16.38 -18.73
N LEU A 75 -14.05 -15.11 -18.77
CA LEU A 75 -12.65 -14.73 -18.63
C LEU A 75 -12.11 -15.08 -17.24
N MET A 76 -12.85 -14.76 -16.18
CA MET A 76 -12.44 -15.06 -14.80
C MET A 76 -12.27 -16.56 -14.55
N GLU A 77 -13.01 -17.42 -15.26
CA GLU A 77 -12.85 -18.88 -15.21
C GLU A 77 -11.56 -19.38 -15.87
N THR A 78 -10.94 -18.59 -16.75
CA THR A 78 -9.62 -18.90 -17.35
C THR A 78 -8.44 -18.42 -16.52
N VAL A 79 -8.68 -17.53 -15.56
CA VAL A 79 -7.66 -17.04 -14.63
C VAL A 79 -7.37 -18.13 -13.61
N ASP A 80 -6.11 -18.27 -13.22
CA ASP A 80 -5.71 -19.21 -12.17
C ASP A 80 -6.55 -18.99 -10.90
N THR A 81 -7.12 -20.08 -10.39
CA THR A 81 -7.95 -20.08 -9.19
C THR A 81 -7.27 -19.44 -7.98
N GLU A 82 -5.95 -19.61 -7.82
CA GLU A 82 -5.21 -19.02 -6.71
C GLU A 82 -5.20 -17.48 -6.82
N ILE A 83 -5.01 -16.96 -8.04
CA ILE A 83 -5.03 -15.52 -8.30
C ILE A 83 -6.42 -14.95 -8.05
N VAL A 84 -7.47 -15.67 -8.47
CA VAL A 84 -8.86 -15.26 -8.23
C VAL A 84 -9.17 -15.21 -6.72
N THR A 85 -8.72 -16.20 -5.95
CA THR A 85 -8.89 -16.21 -4.49
C THR A 85 -8.14 -15.04 -3.85
N GLN A 86 -6.87 -14.82 -4.18
CA GLN A 86 -6.09 -13.69 -3.64
C GLN A 86 -6.74 -12.35 -3.99
N LEU A 87 -7.28 -12.22 -5.19
CA LEU A 87 -7.97 -11.02 -5.63
C LEU A 87 -9.27 -10.79 -4.84
N GLN A 88 -10.05 -11.85 -4.61
CA GLN A 88 -11.27 -11.77 -3.81
C GLN A 88 -10.95 -11.41 -2.36
N ASP A 89 -9.98 -12.06 -1.74
CA ASP A 89 -9.55 -11.77 -0.37
C ASP A 89 -9.04 -10.33 -0.24
N PHE A 90 -8.25 -9.88 -1.21
CA PHE A 90 -7.77 -8.51 -1.27
C PHE A 90 -8.91 -7.49 -1.39
N LEU A 91 -10.00 -7.82 -2.08
CA LEU A 91 -11.16 -6.92 -2.24
C LEU A 91 -12.20 -7.02 -1.11
N GLN A 92 -12.24 -8.13 -0.37
CA GLN A 92 -13.18 -8.35 0.75
C GLN A 92 -12.83 -7.60 2.03
N GLY A 93 -11.64 -7.00 2.14
CA GLY A 93 -11.19 -6.26 3.33
C GLY A 93 -11.90 -4.92 3.60
N PHE A 94 -13.17 -4.78 3.21
CA PHE A 94 -13.99 -3.56 3.31
C PHE A 94 -15.27 -3.79 4.11
#